data_AF-A9A4W4-F1
#
_entry.id   AF-A9A4W4-F1
#
_cell.length_a   1.000
_cell.length_b   1.000
_cell.length_c   1.000
_cell.angle_alpha   90.00
_cell.angle_beta   90.00
_cell.angle_gamma   90.00
#
_symmetry.space_group_name_H-M   'P 1'
#
loop_
_entity.id
_entity.type
_entity.pdbx_description
1 polymer ?
#
loop_
_entity_poly.entity_id
_entity_poly.type
_entity_poly.pdbx_seq_one_letter_code
_entity_poly.pdbx_strand_id
1 'polypeptide(L)'
;MDSLLDDVKALLEKDFGDDRILKQIRRACENNEVISNFERNYVKKLAEKHLGRKPETPNVEKTEIPVEKPVVPDVVIPETPSIQKTQTIHKTQPKISSSSSKNKLMIGIGVVALVVIIAAAVSLGGISNVTPKTVPPIVNTPTGTESLMIQTDFSSYNNKDIISINGISDTTGSVNLSIENQKGELVWTEQLSLKSDGRYSTLAIAGGPGWESSGTYTIKVDNGAETKSSTFSFTT
;
A
#
# COMPACT_ATOMS: atom_id res chain seq x y z
N MET A 1 14.12 15.99 -28.18
CA MET A 1 13.67 17.00 -27.19
C MET A 1 12.51 16.38 -26.44
N ASP A 2 12.55 16.41 -25.11
CA ASP A 2 11.63 15.67 -24.25
C ASP A 2 10.21 16.23 -24.39
N SER A 3 9.39 15.61 -25.25
CA SER A 3 8.07 16.16 -25.60
C SER A 3 7.12 16.28 -24.40
N LEU A 4 7.47 15.66 -23.26
CA LEU A 4 6.79 15.84 -21.99
C LEU A 4 7.04 17.23 -21.39
N LEU A 5 8.29 17.73 -21.43
CA LEU A 5 8.65 19.04 -20.87
C LEU A 5 7.99 20.18 -21.64
N ASP A 6 7.89 20.06 -22.96
CA ASP A 6 7.23 21.06 -23.80
C ASP A 6 5.71 21.11 -23.54
N ASP A 7 5.07 19.94 -23.41
CA ASP A 7 3.66 19.84 -23.01
C ASP A 7 3.41 20.46 -21.64
N VAL A 8 4.24 20.15 -20.64
CA VAL A 8 4.11 20.71 -19.29
C VAL A 8 4.23 22.23 -19.30
N LYS A 9 5.16 22.80 -20.07
CA LYS A 9 5.29 24.27 -20.20
C LYS A 9 4.05 24.89 -20.82
N ALA A 10 3.53 24.31 -21.91
CA ALA A 10 2.35 24.81 -22.58
C ALA A 10 1.08 24.69 -21.72
N LEU A 11 0.98 23.64 -20.89
CA LEU A 11 -0.11 23.47 -19.94
C LEU A 11 -0.06 24.50 -18.81
N LEU A 12 1.13 24.78 -18.26
CA LEU A 12 1.32 25.82 -17.24
C LEU A 12 1.04 27.23 -17.76
N GLU A 13 1.46 27.53 -18.99
CA GLU A 13 1.24 28.84 -19.61
C GLU A 13 -0.26 29.13 -19.81
N LYS A 14 -1.04 28.11 -20.15
CA LYS A 14 -2.48 28.21 -20.41
C LYS A 14 -3.36 27.90 -19.19
N ASP A 15 -2.74 27.71 -18.02
CA ASP A 15 -3.41 27.39 -16.75
C ASP A 15 -4.31 26.13 -16.83
N PHE A 16 -3.84 25.09 -17.51
CA PHE A 16 -4.56 23.83 -17.67
C PHE A 16 -4.02 22.74 -16.77
N GLY A 17 -4.76 22.43 -15.71
CA GLY A 17 -4.45 21.34 -14.78
C GLY A 17 -4.14 21.84 -13.37
N ASP A 18 -3.48 21.00 -12.58
CA ASP A 18 -3.00 21.35 -11.24
C ASP A 18 -1.58 21.92 -11.39
N ASP A 19 -1.48 23.24 -11.20
CA ASP A 19 -0.24 24.00 -11.29
C ASP A 19 0.87 23.45 -10.37
N ARG A 20 0.52 22.94 -9.17
CA ARG A 20 1.51 22.37 -8.25
C ARG A 20 2.09 21.07 -8.81
N ILE A 21 1.23 20.20 -9.35
CA ILE A 21 1.67 18.95 -10.00
C ILE A 21 2.51 19.26 -11.24
N LEU A 22 2.04 20.15 -12.11
CA LEU A 22 2.76 20.49 -13.34
C LEU A 22 4.11 21.16 -13.07
N LYS A 23 4.20 22.04 -12.05
CA LYS A 23 5.49 22.63 -11.61
C LYS A 23 6.46 21.57 -11.09
N GLN A 24 5.98 20.59 -10.34
CA GLN A 24 6.80 19.49 -9.86
C GLN A 24 7.34 18.65 -11.03
N ILE A 25 6.48 18.28 -11.97
CA ILE A 25 6.87 17.52 -13.16
C ILE A 25 7.87 18.31 -14.00
N ARG A 26 7.65 19.61 -14.21
CA ARG A 26 8.59 20.50 -14.91
C ARG A 26 9.97 20.47 -14.26
N ARG A 27 10.02 20.65 -12.93
CA ARG A 27 11.26 20.61 -12.16
C ARG A 27 11.96 19.26 -12.30
N ALA A 28 11.21 18.16 -12.27
CA ALA A 28 11.76 16.82 -12.43
C ALA A 28 12.35 16.63 -13.83
N CYS A 29 11.64 17.05 -14.90
CA CYS A 29 12.14 17.06 -16.28
C CYS A 29 13.44 17.89 -16.40
N GLU A 30 13.47 19.12 -15.88
CA GLU A 30 14.63 20.02 -15.97
C GLU A 30 15.87 19.49 -15.25
N ASN A 31 15.67 18.73 -14.16
CA ASN A 31 16.74 18.10 -13.39
C ASN A 31 17.01 16.65 -13.80
N ASN A 32 16.39 16.18 -14.89
CA ASN A 32 16.56 14.83 -15.42
C ASN A 32 16.20 13.72 -14.41
N GLU A 33 15.25 14.00 -13.52
CA GLU A 33 14.76 13.10 -12.50
C GLU A 33 13.72 12.11 -13.03
N VAL A 34 13.54 11.00 -12.30
CA VAL A 34 12.53 10.00 -12.64
C VAL A 34 11.14 10.56 -12.34
N ILE A 35 10.37 10.77 -13.41
CA ILE A 35 8.94 11.08 -13.32
C ILE A 35 8.18 9.76 -13.18
N SER A 36 7.07 9.73 -12.45
CA SER A 36 6.22 8.54 -12.32
C SER A 36 5.37 8.29 -13.57
N ASN A 37 4.89 7.06 -13.74
CA ASN A 37 3.95 6.74 -14.83
C ASN A 37 2.62 7.48 -14.68
N PHE A 38 2.20 7.76 -13.44
CA PHE A 38 1.01 8.54 -13.16
C PHE A 38 1.15 9.97 -13.69
N GLU A 39 2.25 10.64 -13.38
CA GLU A 39 2.55 12.00 -13.83
C GLU A 39 2.67 12.10 -15.36
N ARG A 40 3.32 11.13 -16.01
CA ARG A 40 3.37 11.05 -17.48
C ARG A 40 1.98 10.93 -18.09
N ASN A 41 1.14 10.06 -17.55
CA ASN A 41 -0.23 9.85 -18.04
C ASN A 41 -1.12 11.09 -17.77
N TYR A 42 -0.88 11.76 -16.65
CA TYR A 42 -1.57 12.99 -16.28
C TYR A 42 -1.32 14.10 -17.31
N VAL A 43 -0.06 14.37 -17.62
CA VAL A 43 0.33 15.36 -18.65
C VAL A 43 -0.20 14.94 -20.02
N LYS A 44 -0.06 13.66 -20.40
CA LYS A 44 -0.55 13.14 -21.68
C LYS A 44 -2.05 13.44 -21.88
N LYS A 45 -2.88 13.11 -20.89
CA LYS A 45 -4.34 13.36 -20.96
C LYS A 45 -4.67 14.84 -21.05
N LEU A 46 -3.93 15.69 -20.32
CA LEU A 46 -4.11 17.14 -20.39
C LEU A 46 -3.71 17.69 -21.75
N ALA A 47 -2.58 17.25 -22.30
CA ALA A 47 -2.11 17.65 -23.62
C ALA A 47 -3.06 17.20 -24.74
N GLU A 48 -3.56 15.97 -24.69
CA GLU A 48 -4.59 15.47 -25.62
C GLU A 48 -5.86 16.33 -25.56
N LYS A 49 -6.30 16.69 -24.36
CA LYS A 49 -7.54 17.45 -24.15
C LYS A 49 -7.43 18.93 -24.49
N HIS A 50 -6.32 19.58 -24.15
CA HIS A 50 -6.19 21.04 -24.15
C HIS A 50 -5.17 21.59 -25.15
N LEU A 51 -4.22 20.77 -25.58
CA LEU A 51 -3.20 21.14 -26.57
C LEU A 51 -3.45 20.50 -27.94
N GLY A 52 -4.49 19.67 -28.07
CA GLY A 52 -4.86 19.02 -29.33
C GLY A 52 -3.86 17.94 -29.78
N ARG A 53 -3.09 17.39 -28.83
CA ARG A 53 -2.11 16.33 -29.14
C ARG A 53 -2.84 15.04 -29.52
N LYS A 54 -2.49 14.44 -30.66
CA LYS A 54 -3.09 13.17 -31.12
C LYS A 54 -2.50 12.00 -30.32
N PRO A 55 -3.25 10.93 -30.02
CA PRO A 55 -2.74 9.79 -29.28
C PRO A 55 -1.53 9.17 -29.99
N GLU A 56 -0.36 9.18 -29.36
CA GLU A 56 0.78 8.37 -29.81
C GLU A 56 0.48 6.92 -29.44
N THR A 57 0.05 6.14 -30.43
CA THR A 57 0.08 4.67 -30.40
C THR A 57 1.54 4.19 -30.50
N PRO A 58 1.97 3.20 -29.69
CA PRO A 58 3.27 2.58 -29.88
C PRO A 58 3.36 2.01 -31.30
N ASN A 59 4.33 2.49 -32.07
CA ASN A 59 4.65 1.99 -33.39
C ASN A 59 5.13 0.53 -33.26
N VAL A 60 4.25 -0.42 -33.59
CA VAL A 60 4.66 -1.78 -33.97
C VAL A 60 4.64 -1.79 -35.49
N GLU A 61 5.84 -1.76 -36.05
CA GLU A 61 6.12 -2.12 -37.44
C GLU A 61 5.41 -3.44 -37.76
N LYS A 62 4.41 -3.39 -38.63
CA LYS A 62 3.75 -4.59 -39.14
C LYS A 62 3.67 -4.50 -40.66
N THR A 63 4.57 -5.27 -41.25
CA THR A 63 4.67 -5.68 -42.65
C THR A 63 3.29 -5.95 -43.27
N GLU A 64 3.10 -5.43 -44.49
CA GLU A 64 2.10 -5.77 -45.50
C GLU A 64 2.02 -7.32 -45.64
N ILE A 65 0.90 -8.04 -45.86
CA ILE A 65 0.02 -8.19 -47.05
C ILE A 65 -1.27 -9.01 -46.63
N PRO A 66 -2.23 -9.41 -47.52
CA PRO A 66 -3.54 -8.81 -47.78
C PRO A 66 -4.79 -9.56 -47.24
N VAL A 67 -5.93 -8.86 -47.35
CA VAL A 67 -7.32 -9.18 -46.99
C VAL A 67 -7.85 -10.53 -47.53
N GLU A 68 -8.48 -11.32 -46.64
CA GLU A 68 -9.50 -12.32 -47.03
C GLU A 68 -10.69 -12.28 -46.06
N LYS A 69 -11.91 -12.11 -46.60
CA LYS A 69 -13.19 -12.03 -45.88
C LYS A 69 -13.75 -13.43 -45.62
N PRO A 70 -14.15 -13.79 -44.38
CA PRO A 70 -15.02 -14.94 -44.16
C PRO A 70 -16.50 -14.53 -44.24
N VAL A 71 -17.25 -15.22 -45.10
CA VAL A 71 -18.71 -15.19 -45.21
C VAL A 71 -19.32 -15.95 -44.02
N VAL A 72 -20.25 -15.34 -43.29
CA VAL A 72 -21.04 -15.97 -42.22
C VAL A 72 -22.48 -16.19 -42.71
N PRO A 73 -23.07 -17.40 -42.56
CA PRO A 73 -24.48 -17.63 -42.86
C PRO A 73 -25.41 -17.18 -41.72
N ASP A 74 -26.58 -16.64 -42.11
CA ASP A 74 -27.65 -16.14 -41.24
C ASP A 74 -28.14 -17.21 -40.24
N VAL A 75 -28.04 -16.89 -38.95
CA VAL A 75 -28.80 -17.55 -37.88
C VAL A 75 -29.53 -16.46 -37.12
N VAL A 76 -30.86 -16.46 -37.26
CA VAL A 76 -31.80 -15.54 -36.64
C VAL A 76 -31.78 -15.72 -35.12
N ILE A 77 -31.38 -14.69 -34.38
CA ILE A 77 -31.49 -14.61 -32.93
C ILE A 77 -32.78 -13.83 -32.60
N PRO A 78 -33.66 -14.34 -31.71
CA PRO A 78 -34.88 -13.63 -31.35
C PRO A 78 -34.62 -12.36 -30.53
N GLU A 79 -35.30 -11.27 -30.88
CA GLU A 79 -35.29 -10.00 -30.15
C GLU A 79 -35.97 -10.14 -28.78
N THR A 80 -35.28 -9.69 -27.73
CA THR A 80 -35.87 -9.51 -26.38
C THR A 80 -36.06 -8.02 -26.09
N PRO A 81 -37.22 -7.59 -25.55
CA PRO A 81 -37.61 -6.19 -25.50
C PRO A 81 -36.88 -5.40 -24.41
N SER A 82 -36.39 -4.22 -24.79
CA SER A 82 -35.94 -3.13 -23.92
C SER A 82 -37.09 -2.63 -23.04
N ILE A 83 -36.95 -2.72 -21.72
CA ILE A 83 -37.81 -2.00 -20.77
C ILE A 83 -36.99 -0.90 -20.12
N GLN A 84 -37.24 0.33 -20.57
CA GLN A 84 -36.88 1.55 -19.87
C GLN A 84 -37.77 1.71 -18.63
N LYS A 85 -37.18 1.95 -17.46
CA LYS A 85 -37.89 2.60 -16.35
C LYS A 85 -36.99 3.63 -15.69
N THR A 86 -37.26 4.90 -15.99
CA THR A 86 -36.74 6.07 -15.28
C THR A 86 -37.36 6.15 -13.89
N GLN A 87 -36.53 6.19 -12.83
CA GLN A 87 -36.87 6.87 -11.58
C GLN A 87 -35.63 7.57 -11.00
N THR A 88 -35.76 8.89 -10.90
CA THR A 88 -34.87 9.85 -10.25
C THR A 88 -34.71 9.52 -8.77
N ILE A 89 -33.48 9.34 -8.29
CA ILE A 89 -33.16 9.43 -6.85
C ILE A 89 -32.09 10.49 -6.66
N HIS A 90 -32.48 11.51 -5.90
CA HIS A 90 -31.69 12.66 -5.49
C HIS A 90 -30.37 12.25 -4.84
N LYS A 91 -29.25 12.74 -5.39
CA LYS A 91 -27.97 12.77 -4.68
C LYS A 91 -28.00 13.97 -3.74
N THR A 92 -28.45 13.78 -2.51
CA THR A 92 -28.27 14.79 -1.45
C THR A 92 -26.78 14.97 -1.23
N GLN A 93 -26.26 16.14 -1.64
CA GLN A 93 -24.94 16.61 -1.27
C GLN A 93 -24.85 16.71 0.27
N PRO A 94 -23.81 16.17 0.92
CA PRO A 94 -23.37 16.69 2.19
C PRO A 94 -22.83 18.10 1.95
N LYS A 95 -23.57 19.12 2.39
CA LYS A 95 -23.04 20.46 2.61
C LYS A 95 -21.95 20.34 3.67
N ILE A 96 -20.68 20.42 3.27
CA ILE A 96 -19.62 20.81 4.19
C ILE A 96 -19.77 22.32 4.36
N SER A 97 -20.45 22.74 5.43
CA SER A 97 -20.35 24.11 5.91
C SER A 97 -18.93 24.32 6.44
N SER A 98 -18.13 25.12 5.72
CA SER A 98 -16.88 25.66 6.22
C SER A 98 -17.18 26.69 7.31
N SER A 99 -17.27 26.22 8.55
CA SER A 99 -17.19 27.10 9.71
C SER A 99 -15.75 27.57 9.86
N SER A 100 -15.47 28.77 9.34
CA SER A 100 -14.24 29.51 9.62
C SER A 100 -14.15 29.82 11.11
N SER A 101 -13.48 28.97 11.88
CA SER A 101 -12.99 29.36 13.20
C SER A 101 -11.63 30.02 13.03
N LYS A 102 -11.56 31.28 13.47
CA LYS A 102 -10.40 32.16 13.38
C LYS A 102 -9.64 32.02 14.69
N ASN A 103 -8.81 31.01 14.82
CA ASN A 103 -7.91 30.85 15.97
C ASN A 103 -6.50 31.25 15.55
N LYS A 104 -6.16 32.50 15.87
CA LYS A 104 -4.78 33.00 15.92
C LYS A 104 -4.08 32.31 17.08
N LEU A 105 -3.12 31.41 16.81
CA LEU A 105 -2.19 30.93 17.83
C LEU A 105 -0.80 31.47 17.53
N MET A 106 -0.39 32.42 18.36
CA MET A 106 0.94 33.02 18.41
C MET A 106 1.86 32.14 19.28
N ILE A 107 3.06 31.90 18.76
CA ILE A 107 4.39 31.81 19.39
C ILE A 107 4.47 31.27 20.83
N GLY A 108 5.27 30.22 21.01
CA GLY A 108 5.88 29.89 22.30
C GLY A 108 7.00 28.85 22.14
N ILE A 109 8.23 29.31 21.85
CA ILE A 109 9.45 28.52 22.06
C ILE A 109 9.66 28.44 23.58
N GLY A 110 9.49 27.25 24.15
CA GLY A 110 9.70 26.99 25.58
C GLY A 110 10.60 25.77 25.76
N VAL A 111 11.90 26.04 25.91
CA VAL A 111 12.93 25.05 26.27
C VAL A 111 12.63 24.52 27.67
N VAL A 112 12.44 23.22 27.81
CA VAL A 112 12.55 22.53 29.10
C VAL A 112 13.58 21.42 28.94
N ALA A 113 14.77 21.68 29.49
CA ALA A 113 15.85 20.72 29.63
C ALA A 113 15.44 19.65 30.66
N LEU A 114 15.49 18.37 30.28
CA LEU A 114 15.36 17.27 31.22
C LEU A 114 16.72 16.60 31.41
N VAL A 115 17.31 16.82 32.59
CA VAL A 115 18.50 16.12 33.08
C VAL A 115 18.05 14.78 33.66
N VAL A 116 18.65 13.66 33.22
CA VAL A 116 18.52 12.36 33.90
C VAL A 116 19.92 11.81 34.15
N ILE A 117 20.27 11.67 35.44
CA ILE A 117 21.46 10.99 35.96
C ILE A 117 20.99 9.67 36.57
N ILE A 118 21.48 8.53 36.07
CA ILE A 118 21.49 7.22 36.77
C ILE A 118 22.77 6.50 36.29
N ALA A 119 23.89 6.50 37.02
CA ALA A 119 24.23 5.80 38.26
C ALA A 119 24.39 4.26 38.11
N ALA A 120 25.67 3.85 38.15
CA ALA A 120 26.23 2.59 38.66
C ALA A 120 25.93 1.24 37.97
N ALA A 121 26.95 0.69 37.30
CA ALA A 121 27.16 -0.75 37.22
C ALA A 121 28.61 -1.06 37.63
N VAL A 122 28.76 -1.61 38.84
CA VAL A 122 30.02 -2.17 39.36
C VAL A 122 29.79 -3.64 39.69
N SER A 123 30.73 -4.46 39.23
CA SER A 123 31.17 -5.75 39.81
C SER A 123 30.25 -6.97 39.56
N LEU A 124 30.65 -8.01 38.80
CA LEU A 124 31.80 -8.95 38.85
C LEU A 124 31.33 -10.34 39.36
N GLY A 125 31.67 -11.38 38.59
CA GLY A 125 32.14 -12.65 39.14
C GLY A 125 31.20 -13.86 39.03
N GLY A 126 31.67 -14.93 38.38
CA GLY A 126 31.09 -16.27 38.55
C GLY A 126 31.38 -17.32 37.47
N ILE A 127 32.64 -17.53 37.09
CA ILE A 127 33.06 -18.74 36.36
C ILE A 127 33.23 -19.91 37.33
N SER A 128 32.70 -21.09 37.01
CA SER A 128 33.15 -22.38 37.57
C SER A 128 32.97 -23.51 36.56
N ASN A 129 34.10 -23.79 35.91
CA ASN A 129 34.71 -25.07 35.56
C ASN A 129 33.88 -26.34 35.28
N VAL A 130 34.33 -27.01 34.24
CA VAL A 130 33.87 -28.23 33.57
C VAL A 130 34.04 -29.53 34.37
N THR A 131 33.12 -30.49 34.18
CA THR A 131 33.45 -31.94 34.11
C THR A 131 32.44 -32.64 33.17
N PRO A 132 32.90 -33.45 32.19
CA PRO A 132 32.09 -33.96 31.09
C PRO A 132 31.49 -35.34 31.39
N LYS A 133 30.22 -35.57 30.99
CA LYS A 133 29.70 -36.93 30.81
C LYS A 133 28.63 -36.96 29.71
N THR A 134 29.03 -37.59 28.60
CA THR A 134 28.21 -38.39 27.68
C THR A 134 27.03 -37.72 26.94
N VAL A 135 27.26 -37.45 25.66
CA VAL A 135 26.33 -37.16 24.53
C VAL A 135 25.92 -38.52 23.89
N PRO A 136 24.80 -38.70 23.12
CA PRO A 136 23.52 -37.96 22.95
C PRO A 136 22.28 -38.94 22.87
N PRO A 137 21.06 -38.56 22.39
CA PRO A 137 20.79 -38.15 21.00
C PRO A 137 20.05 -36.81 20.85
N ILE A 138 20.52 -36.01 19.89
CA ILE A 138 19.70 -35.28 18.93
C ILE A 138 18.70 -34.29 19.56
N VAL A 139 19.21 -33.14 19.98
CA VAL A 139 18.43 -31.92 19.80
C VAL A 139 18.43 -31.66 18.30
N ASN A 140 17.32 -31.99 17.65
CA ASN A 140 16.97 -31.35 16.39
C ASN A 140 16.87 -29.87 16.69
N THR A 141 17.98 -29.15 16.58
CA THR A 141 17.95 -27.73 16.32
C THR A 141 17.25 -27.61 14.98
N PRO A 142 16.02 -27.05 14.87
CA PRO A 142 15.57 -26.60 13.59
C PRO A 142 16.59 -25.56 13.17
N THR A 143 17.49 -25.96 12.29
CA THR A 143 18.29 -25.05 11.49
C THR A 143 17.34 -24.53 10.42
N GLY A 144 16.23 -23.94 10.86
CA GLY A 144 15.29 -23.24 10.03
C GLY A 144 15.90 -21.87 9.83
N THR A 145 16.47 -21.64 8.66
CA THR A 145 16.52 -20.28 8.13
C THR A 145 15.07 -19.77 8.19
N GLU A 146 14.75 -18.91 9.15
CA GLU A 146 13.41 -18.32 9.31
C GLU A 146 13.06 -17.58 8.00
N SER A 147 12.33 -18.26 7.13
CA SER A 147 12.07 -17.90 5.73
C SER A 147 10.91 -16.91 5.59
N LEU A 148 9.93 -17.01 6.49
CA LEU A 148 8.79 -16.11 6.58
C LEU A 148 8.88 -15.24 7.85
N MET A 149 8.77 -13.94 7.68
CA MET A 149 8.80 -12.95 8.75
C MET A 149 7.57 -12.06 8.67
N ILE A 150 7.05 -11.65 9.82
CA ILE A 150 5.97 -10.67 9.95
C ILE A 150 6.28 -9.68 11.07
N GLN A 151 6.04 -8.40 10.80
CA GLN A 151 6.22 -7.30 11.74
C GLN A 151 5.07 -6.31 11.62
N THR A 152 4.83 -5.61 12.73
CA THR A 152 3.93 -4.46 12.78
C THR A 152 4.65 -3.26 13.38
N ASP A 153 4.15 -2.04 13.16
CA ASP A 153 4.80 -0.82 13.64
C ASP A 153 4.70 -0.63 15.17
N PHE A 154 3.63 -1.12 15.80
CA PHE A 154 3.43 -1.07 17.25
C PHE A 154 2.96 -2.40 17.84
N SER A 155 3.19 -2.60 19.14
CA SER A 155 2.67 -3.75 19.90
C SER A 155 1.25 -3.54 20.43
N SER A 156 0.68 -2.34 20.25
CA SER A 156 -0.68 -2.00 20.70
C SER A 156 -1.34 -0.94 19.81
N TYR A 157 -2.65 -1.05 19.63
CA TYR A 157 -3.47 -0.15 18.84
C TYR A 157 -4.79 0.19 19.54
N ASN A 158 -5.34 1.36 19.25
CA ASN A 158 -6.67 1.78 19.64
C ASN A 158 -7.65 1.66 18.47
N ASN A 159 -8.94 1.77 18.78
CA ASN A 159 -10.00 1.83 17.79
C ASN A 159 -9.71 2.88 16.70
N LYS A 160 -9.74 2.43 15.44
CA LYS A 160 -9.47 3.21 14.22
C LYS A 160 -8.00 3.58 13.96
N ASP A 161 -7.07 3.08 14.76
CA ASP A 161 -5.64 3.20 14.41
C ASP A 161 -5.35 2.45 13.11
N ILE A 162 -4.31 2.90 12.40
CA ILE A 162 -3.78 2.22 11.22
C ILE A 162 -2.66 1.29 11.70
N ILE A 163 -2.75 0.02 11.36
CA ILE A 163 -1.74 -1.00 11.61
C ILE A 163 -0.89 -1.10 10.35
N SER A 164 0.40 -0.80 10.45
CA SER A 164 1.35 -1.03 9.35
C SER A 164 1.93 -2.43 9.47
N ILE A 165 1.69 -3.28 8.47
CA ILE A 165 2.14 -4.67 8.48
C ILE A 165 3.15 -4.87 7.36
N ASN A 166 4.30 -5.47 7.65
CA ASN A 166 5.29 -5.82 6.65
C ASN A 166 6.05 -7.10 6.99
N GLY A 167 6.73 -7.65 6.00
CA GLY A 167 7.50 -8.87 6.18
C GLY A 167 8.29 -9.27 4.95
N ILE A 168 8.91 -10.44 5.05
CA ILE A 168 9.71 -11.09 4.00
C ILE A 168 9.27 -12.54 3.92
N SER A 169 9.19 -13.08 2.71
CA SER A 169 9.05 -14.51 2.41
C SER A 169 10.13 -14.91 1.41
N ASP A 170 10.69 -16.10 1.55
CA ASP A 170 11.63 -16.68 0.56
C ASP A 170 10.89 -17.36 -0.62
N THR A 171 9.57 -17.50 -0.53
CA THR A 171 8.74 -18.02 -1.61
C THR A 171 8.49 -16.98 -2.71
N THR A 172 7.87 -17.41 -3.81
CA THR A 172 7.42 -16.52 -4.89
C THR A 172 5.90 -16.50 -4.95
N GLY A 173 5.32 -15.49 -5.62
CA GLY A 173 3.88 -15.36 -5.78
C GLY A 173 3.27 -14.47 -4.71
N SER A 174 2.44 -15.04 -3.82
CA SER A 174 1.65 -14.28 -2.85
C SER A 174 1.64 -14.93 -1.47
N VAL A 175 1.34 -14.14 -0.44
CA VAL A 175 1.04 -14.60 0.91
C VAL A 175 -0.40 -14.30 1.28
N ASN A 176 -1.01 -15.12 2.14
CA ASN A 176 -2.31 -14.85 2.73
C ASN A 176 -2.09 -14.31 4.15
N LEU A 177 -2.57 -13.11 4.41
CA LEU A 177 -2.46 -12.43 5.70
C LEU A 177 -3.84 -12.37 6.35
N SER A 178 -3.94 -12.71 7.64
CA SER A 178 -5.19 -12.59 8.39
C SER A 178 -4.97 -12.02 9.78
N ILE A 179 -6.01 -11.39 10.32
CA ILE A 179 -6.08 -10.95 11.71
C ILE A 179 -7.28 -11.64 12.36
N GLU A 180 -7.05 -12.25 13.51
CA GLU A 180 -8.06 -12.86 14.37
C GLU A 180 -8.15 -12.09 15.69
N ASN A 181 -9.38 -11.92 16.20
CA ASN A 181 -9.59 -11.34 17.53
C ASN A 181 -9.26 -12.35 18.64
N GLN A 182 -9.40 -11.92 19.90
CA GLN A 182 -9.11 -12.78 21.07
C GLN A 182 -9.97 -14.05 21.18
N LYS A 183 -11.09 -14.12 20.46
CA LYS A 183 -11.96 -15.30 20.39
C LYS A 183 -11.55 -16.26 19.26
N GLY A 184 -10.52 -15.91 18.48
CA GLY A 184 -10.11 -16.63 17.28
C GLY A 184 -11.02 -16.38 16.07
N GLU A 185 -11.87 -15.35 16.12
CA GLU A 185 -12.74 -15.00 14.99
C GLU A 185 -11.95 -14.15 13.99
N LEU A 186 -12.06 -14.48 12.70
CA LEU A 186 -11.44 -13.73 11.62
C LEU A 186 -12.07 -12.33 11.50
N VAL A 187 -11.27 -11.28 11.65
CA VAL A 187 -11.74 -9.88 11.56
C VAL A 187 -11.22 -9.16 10.33
N TRP A 188 -10.15 -9.66 9.74
CA TRP A 188 -9.55 -9.07 8.54
C TRP A 188 -8.71 -10.11 7.79
N THR A 189 -8.70 -10.04 6.46
CA THR A 189 -7.88 -10.90 5.60
C THR A 189 -7.53 -10.22 4.29
N GLU A 190 -6.34 -10.48 3.77
CA GLU A 190 -5.88 -9.99 2.47
C GLU A 190 -4.85 -10.94 1.87
N GLN A 191 -4.89 -11.13 0.55
CA GLN A 191 -3.84 -11.80 -0.19
C GLN A 191 -2.88 -10.75 -0.80
N LEU A 192 -1.59 -10.86 -0.48
CA LEU A 192 -0.57 -9.89 -0.85
C LEU A 192 0.42 -10.51 -1.83
N SER A 193 0.63 -9.87 -2.97
CA SER A 193 1.70 -10.26 -3.89
C SER A 193 3.07 -9.90 -3.31
N LEU A 194 4.00 -10.83 -3.42
CA LEU A 194 5.40 -10.63 -3.06
C LEU A 194 6.11 -9.78 -4.12
N LYS A 195 6.98 -8.89 -3.67
CA LYS A 195 7.95 -8.22 -4.55
C LYS A 195 9.02 -9.21 -4.99
N SER A 196 9.82 -8.82 -5.99
CA SER A 196 10.93 -9.64 -6.50
C SER A 196 11.99 -9.99 -5.45
N ASP A 197 12.07 -9.20 -4.37
CA ASP A 197 12.95 -9.42 -3.22
C ASP A 197 12.24 -10.12 -2.05
N GLY A 198 11.06 -10.69 -2.27
CA GLY A 198 10.29 -11.43 -1.26
C GLY A 198 9.56 -10.55 -0.24
N ARG A 199 9.64 -9.22 -0.35
CA ARG A 199 8.96 -8.31 0.59
C ARG A 199 7.48 -8.19 0.31
N TYR A 200 6.71 -8.03 1.37
CA TYR A 200 5.30 -7.63 1.32
C TYR A 200 5.00 -6.58 2.39
N SER A 201 3.96 -5.80 2.17
CA SER A 201 3.50 -4.78 3.11
C SER A 201 2.05 -4.40 2.81
N THR A 202 1.29 -4.10 3.86
CA THR A 202 -0.08 -3.58 3.76
C THR A 202 -0.42 -2.71 4.97
N LEU A 203 -1.59 -2.06 4.92
CA LEU A 203 -2.18 -1.30 6.01
C LEU A 203 -3.54 -1.90 6.36
N ALA A 204 -3.79 -2.13 7.64
CA ALA A 204 -5.10 -2.51 8.15
C ALA A 204 -5.65 -1.42 9.07
N ILE A 205 -6.97 -1.27 9.14
CA ILE A 205 -7.62 -0.37 10.10
C ILE A 205 -8.06 -1.24 11.29
N ALA A 206 -7.68 -0.85 12.51
CA ALA A 206 -8.07 -1.49 13.75
C ALA A 206 -9.53 -1.16 14.11
N GLY A 207 -10.48 -1.59 13.29
CA GLY A 207 -11.89 -1.30 13.47
C GLY A 207 -12.78 -1.94 12.41
N GLY A 208 -14.08 -2.03 12.74
CA GLY A 208 -15.08 -2.73 11.94
C GLY A 208 -15.67 -3.94 12.68
N PRO A 209 -16.44 -4.79 12.00
CA PRO A 209 -16.98 -6.01 12.58
C PRO A 209 -15.87 -6.91 13.14
N GLY A 210 -16.06 -7.43 14.36
CA GLY A 210 -15.10 -8.29 15.05
C GLY A 210 -14.10 -7.55 15.96
N TRP A 211 -14.07 -6.21 15.91
CA TRP A 211 -13.21 -5.34 16.74
C TRP A 211 -13.95 -4.76 17.97
N GLU A 212 -15.05 -5.36 18.39
CA GLU A 212 -15.93 -4.79 19.44
C GLU A 212 -15.35 -4.94 20.86
N SER A 213 -14.24 -5.65 21.03
CA SER A 213 -13.68 -5.96 22.35
C SER A 213 -12.18 -5.79 22.37
N SER A 214 -11.69 -5.09 23.40
CA SER A 214 -10.28 -5.03 23.75
C SER A 214 -9.72 -6.41 24.04
N GLY A 215 -8.45 -6.63 23.76
CA GLY A 215 -7.79 -7.91 23.99
C GLY A 215 -6.55 -8.12 23.13
N THR A 216 -6.07 -9.36 23.11
CA THR A 216 -4.95 -9.76 22.25
C THR A 216 -5.48 -10.22 20.91
N TYR A 217 -4.97 -9.63 19.84
CA TYR A 217 -5.28 -9.99 18.47
C TYR A 217 -4.07 -10.72 17.87
N THR A 218 -4.34 -11.70 17.01
CA THR A 218 -3.31 -12.52 16.38
C THR A 218 -3.27 -12.21 14.90
N ILE A 219 -2.10 -11.85 14.40
CA ILE A 219 -1.85 -11.72 12.97
C ILE A 219 -1.16 -12.99 12.47
N LYS A 220 -1.63 -13.57 11.37
CA LYS A 220 -1.07 -14.77 10.75
C LYS A 220 -0.72 -14.48 9.30
N VAL A 221 0.43 -14.96 8.86
CA VAL A 221 0.83 -14.96 7.45
C VAL A 221 1.14 -16.38 7.01
N ASP A 222 0.58 -16.76 5.87
CA ASP A 222 0.79 -18.06 5.24
C ASP A 222 1.33 -17.86 3.82
N ASN A 223 2.46 -18.50 3.49
CA ASN A 223 3.09 -18.40 2.18
C ASN A 223 2.94 -19.67 1.33
N GLY A 224 2.03 -20.58 1.72
CA GLY A 224 1.80 -21.89 1.12
C GLY A 224 2.80 -22.99 1.54
N ALA A 225 3.95 -22.63 2.10
CA ALA A 225 4.94 -23.58 2.62
C ALA A 225 4.95 -23.62 4.15
N GLU A 226 4.80 -22.47 4.80
CA GLU A 226 4.71 -22.33 6.25
C GLU A 226 3.74 -21.20 6.65
N THR A 227 3.32 -21.24 7.91
CA THR A 227 2.52 -20.20 8.54
C THR A 227 3.27 -19.62 9.73
N LYS A 228 3.35 -18.29 9.82
CA LYS A 228 3.91 -17.55 10.97
C LYS A 228 2.85 -16.68 11.59
N SER A 229 3.01 -16.39 12.87
CA SER A 229 2.07 -15.54 13.61
C SER A 229 2.79 -14.58 14.55
N SER A 230 2.13 -13.46 14.83
CA SER A 230 2.51 -12.49 15.85
C SER A 230 1.25 -11.98 16.55
N THR A 231 1.42 -11.25 17.64
CA THR A 231 0.28 -10.72 18.42
C THR A 231 0.47 -9.25 18.76
N PHE A 232 -0.63 -8.54 18.92
CA PHE A 232 -0.67 -7.17 19.42
C PHE A 232 -1.87 -6.96 20.34
N SER A 233 -1.81 -5.94 21.19
CA SER A 233 -2.92 -5.55 22.05
C SER A 233 -3.84 -4.56 21.35
N PHE A 234 -5.15 -4.68 21.54
CA PHE A 234 -6.14 -3.74 21.02
C PHE A 234 -7.02 -3.19 22.13
N THR A 235 -7.34 -1.90 22.05
CA THR A 235 -8.25 -1.20 22.98
C THR A 235 -9.36 -0.46 22.22
N THR A 236 -10.62 -0.70 22.59
CA THR A 236 -11.81 -0.05 22.00
C THR A 236 -12.04 1.37 22.50
#